data_AF-A0A8E7EKQ1-F1
#
_entry.id   AF-A0A8E7EKQ1-F1
#
_cell.length_a   1.000
_cell.length_b   1.000
_cell.length_c   1.000
_cell.angle_alpha   90.00
_cell.angle_beta   90.00
_cell.angle_gamma   90.00
#
_symmetry.space_group_name_H-M   'P 1'
#
loop_
_entity.id
_entity.type
_entity.pdbx_description
1 polymer ?
#
loop_
_entity_poly.entity_id
_entity_poly.type
_entity_poly.pdbx_seq_one_letter_code
_entity_poly.pdbx_strand_id
1 'polypeptide(L)'
;MAPRKKKDSASAQEEAPMKLFYIFYSQERWDNWINSLREADFEGGDDDEMPEGYQMLNGFNQDICIEVLKIIKLYQNNRFSKDESMTKLIEVEGIIMEQEVDEDMIELIAPMHFQLLVLFASAKKFLEGGFEEDIKALVKKGRGIDEENTEELLAVAADIGANVINGKSCCGRYIKDSEDMGVFDEWLIQIETINEAMGTLKNFDEEAGEVS
;
A
#
# COMPACT_ATOMS: atom_id res chain seq x y z
N MET A 1 -3.97 -24.12 66.25
CA MET A 1 -3.36 -23.28 65.18
C MET A 1 -2.91 -24.19 64.06
N ALA A 2 -3.64 -24.23 62.94
CA ALA A 2 -3.23 -24.93 61.72
C ALA A 2 -2.82 -23.86 60.68
N PRO A 3 -1.75 -24.06 59.89
CA PRO A 3 -1.26 -23.04 58.98
C PRO A 3 -2.15 -22.95 57.74
N ARG A 4 -2.52 -21.72 57.36
CA ARG A 4 -3.19 -21.42 56.09
C ARG A 4 -2.21 -21.66 54.94
N LYS A 5 -2.55 -22.59 54.03
CA LYS A 5 -1.85 -22.74 52.74
C LYS A 5 -2.04 -21.45 51.94
N LYS A 6 -0.93 -20.81 51.53
CA LYS A 6 -0.93 -19.77 50.50
C LYS A 6 -1.38 -20.41 49.19
N LYS A 7 -2.32 -19.75 48.52
CA LYS A 7 -2.81 -20.11 47.20
C LYS A 7 -1.87 -19.42 46.22
N ASP A 8 -1.02 -20.19 45.55
CA ASP A 8 -0.14 -19.66 44.50
C ASP A 8 -1.02 -19.14 43.36
N SER A 9 -0.85 -17.86 43.02
CA SER A 9 -1.49 -17.24 41.86
C SER A 9 -0.88 -17.84 40.60
N ALA A 10 -1.68 -18.60 39.86
CA ALA A 10 -1.32 -19.06 38.53
C ALA A 10 -0.93 -17.85 37.68
N SER A 11 0.29 -17.88 37.15
CA SER A 11 0.75 -16.94 36.12
C SER A 11 -0.24 -16.97 34.97
N ALA A 12 -0.84 -15.82 34.67
CA ALA A 12 -1.54 -15.63 33.40
C ALA A 12 -0.51 -15.89 32.29
N GLN A 13 -0.62 -17.05 31.64
CA GLN A 13 0.04 -17.27 30.37
C GLN A 13 -0.63 -16.28 29.42
N GLU A 14 0.11 -15.29 28.91
CA GLU A 14 -0.27 -14.55 27.72
C GLU A 14 -0.57 -15.59 26.64
N GLU A 15 -1.86 -15.80 26.36
CA GLU A 15 -2.27 -16.63 25.24
C GLU A 15 -1.64 -16.02 24.00
N ALA A 16 -0.83 -16.81 23.30
CA ALA A 16 -0.23 -16.39 22.04
C ALA A 16 -1.36 -15.86 21.15
N PRO A 17 -1.24 -14.64 20.60
CA PRO A 17 -2.32 -14.03 19.83
C PRO A 17 -2.76 -15.01 18.75
N MET A 18 -4.06 -15.32 18.70
CA MET A 18 -4.60 -16.21 17.69
C MET A 18 -4.17 -15.69 16.31
N LYS A 19 -3.40 -16.50 15.58
CA LYS A 19 -2.98 -16.16 14.24
C LYS A 19 -4.21 -16.25 13.33
N LEU A 20 -4.89 -15.12 13.12
CA LEU A 20 -5.92 -15.02 12.11
C LEU A 20 -5.30 -15.36 10.74
N PHE A 21 -5.98 -16.23 9.99
CA PHE A 21 -5.59 -16.52 8.61
C PHE A 21 -6.11 -15.39 7.72
N TYR A 22 -5.22 -14.48 7.33
CA TYR A 22 -5.52 -13.42 6.37
C TYR A 22 -5.30 -13.92 4.94
N ILE A 23 -6.28 -13.65 4.07
CA ILE A 23 -6.16 -13.73 2.62
C ILE A 23 -6.07 -12.28 2.14
N PHE A 24 -4.91 -11.86 1.61
CA PHE A 24 -4.64 -10.45 1.26
C PHE A 24 -5.19 -10.11 -0.12
N TYR A 25 -4.64 -10.73 -1.16
CA TYR A 25 -5.08 -10.53 -2.53
C TYR A 25 -5.19 -11.88 -3.23
N SER A 26 -6.19 -12.02 -4.09
CA SER A 26 -6.44 -13.25 -4.84
C SER A 26 -6.61 -12.94 -6.32
N GLN A 27 -6.34 -13.95 -7.16
CA GLN A 27 -6.62 -13.89 -8.59
C GLN A 27 -8.09 -13.52 -8.86
N GLU A 28 -9.03 -14.12 -8.11
CA GLU A 28 -10.45 -13.83 -8.26
C GLU A 28 -10.78 -12.34 -8.02
N ARG A 29 -10.11 -11.69 -7.05
CA ARG A 29 -10.31 -10.26 -6.78
C ARG A 29 -9.78 -9.40 -7.93
N TRP A 30 -8.61 -9.75 -8.46
CA TRP A 30 -8.05 -9.12 -9.66
C TRP A 30 -9.02 -9.23 -10.84
N ASP A 31 -9.46 -10.45 -11.16
CA ASP A 31 -10.35 -10.73 -12.28
C ASP A 31 -11.67 -9.98 -12.16
N ASN A 32 -12.22 -9.87 -10.95
CA ASN A 32 -13.44 -9.11 -10.68
C ASN A 32 -13.27 -7.63 -11.01
N TRP A 33 -12.16 -7.00 -10.59
CA TRP A 33 -11.87 -5.61 -10.92
C TRP A 33 -11.71 -5.39 -12.43
N ILE A 34 -10.96 -6.27 -13.11
CA ILE A 34 -10.78 -6.18 -14.57
C ILE A 34 -12.12 -6.31 -15.30
N ASN A 35 -12.98 -7.26 -14.89
CA ASN A 35 -14.29 -7.42 -15.50
C ASN A 35 -15.19 -6.20 -15.25
N SER A 36 -15.17 -5.61 -14.06
CA SER A 36 -15.92 -4.38 -13.80
C SER A 36 -15.43 -3.21 -14.65
N LEU A 37 -14.11 -3.06 -14.82
CA LEU A 37 -13.55 -2.01 -15.67
C LEU A 37 -13.92 -2.19 -17.15
N ARG A 38 -13.98 -3.42 -17.66
CA ARG A 38 -14.41 -3.69 -19.05
C ARG A 38 -15.85 -3.26 -19.34
N GLU A 39 -16.70 -3.27 -18.31
CA GLU A 39 -18.11 -2.88 -18.43
C GLU A 39 -18.33 -1.39 -18.12
N ALA A 40 -17.29 -0.69 -17.63
CA ALA A 40 -17.40 0.69 -17.20
C ALA A 40 -17.35 1.68 -18.36
N ASP A 41 -18.01 2.82 -18.17
CA ASP A 41 -17.99 3.93 -19.13
C ASP A 41 -16.81 4.86 -18.86
N PHE A 42 -15.92 4.99 -19.85
CA PHE A 42 -14.79 5.93 -19.82
C PHE A 42 -15.07 7.19 -20.63
N GLU A 43 -16.20 7.23 -21.36
CA GLU A 43 -16.67 8.44 -22.02
C GLU A 43 -17.34 9.33 -20.96
N GLY A 44 -16.95 10.60 -20.93
CA GLY A 44 -17.56 11.56 -20.01
C GLY A 44 -18.98 11.93 -20.40
N GLY A 45 -19.73 12.48 -19.45
CA GLY A 45 -20.98 13.16 -19.73
C GLY A 45 -20.77 14.56 -20.31
N ASP A 46 -21.88 15.29 -20.48
CA ASP A 46 -21.85 16.73 -20.80
C ASP A 46 -21.43 17.59 -19.58
N ASP A 47 -21.22 16.98 -18.42
CA ASP A 47 -20.78 17.62 -17.18
C ASP A 47 -19.26 17.50 -16.97
N ASP A 48 -18.70 18.40 -16.15
CA ASP A 48 -17.28 18.39 -15.79
C ASP A 48 -16.95 17.28 -14.75
N GLU A 49 -17.77 16.22 -14.67
CA GLU A 49 -17.56 15.10 -13.74
C GLU A 49 -16.59 14.07 -14.34
N MET A 50 -15.78 13.44 -13.47
CA MET A 50 -14.88 12.39 -13.88
C MET A 50 -15.68 11.16 -14.35
N PRO A 51 -15.39 10.56 -15.51
CA PRO A 51 -16.13 9.39 -15.99
C PRO A 51 -16.07 8.23 -14.98
N GLU A 52 -17.14 7.43 -14.93
CA GLU A 52 -17.30 6.32 -13.97
C GLU A 52 -16.13 5.34 -14.02
N GLY A 53 -15.65 5.01 -15.22
CA GLY A 53 -14.51 4.11 -15.43
C GLY A 53 -13.22 4.62 -14.80
N TYR A 54 -12.94 5.92 -14.83
CA TYR A 54 -11.76 6.50 -14.16
C TYR A 54 -11.92 6.52 -12.64
N GLN A 55 -13.13 6.77 -12.14
CA GLN A 55 -13.41 6.64 -10.69
C GLN A 55 -13.20 5.20 -10.22
N MET A 56 -13.66 4.23 -11.02
CA MET A 56 -13.47 2.81 -10.76
C MET A 56 -12.00 2.40 -10.80
N LEU A 57 -11.23 2.91 -11.76
CA LEU A 57 -9.79 2.66 -11.86
C LEU A 57 -9.04 3.21 -10.63
N ASN A 58 -9.41 4.40 -10.15
CA ASN A 58 -8.86 4.95 -8.91
C ASN A 58 -9.23 4.07 -7.70
N GLY A 59 -10.48 3.60 -7.63
CA GLY A 59 -10.93 2.65 -6.61
C GLY A 59 -10.16 1.33 -6.62
N PHE A 60 -9.83 0.83 -7.81
CA PHE A 60 -9.01 -0.37 -7.99
C PHE A 60 -7.59 -0.19 -7.45
N ASN A 61 -6.94 0.92 -7.76
CA ASN A 61 -5.62 1.25 -7.21
C ASN A 61 -5.68 1.37 -5.67
N GLN A 62 -6.68 2.06 -5.12
CA GLN A 62 -6.88 2.18 -3.67
C GLN A 62 -7.09 0.82 -2.99
N ASP A 63 -7.86 -0.07 -3.62
CA ASP A 63 -8.09 -1.43 -3.13
C ASP A 63 -6.78 -2.22 -3.00
N ILE A 64 -5.95 -2.18 -4.06
CA ILE A 64 -4.63 -2.81 -4.07
C ILE A 64 -3.74 -2.22 -2.97
N CYS A 65 -3.71 -0.89 -2.83
CA CYS A 65 -2.96 -0.21 -1.79
C CYS A 65 -3.34 -0.72 -0.39
N ILE A 66 -4.64 -0.79 -0.11
CA ILE A 66 -5.15 -1.24 1.18
C ILE A 66 -4.72 -2.70 1.46
N GLU A 67 -4.86 -3.61 0.50
CA GLU A 67 -4.51 -5.01 0.71
C GLU A 67 -3.00 -5.23 0.92
N VAL A 68 -2.17 -4.49 0.18
CA VAL A 68 -0.71 -4.50 0.39
C VAL A 68 -0.36 -3.94 1.78
N LEU A 69 -0.97 -2.82 2.18
CA LEU A 69 -0.64 -2.17 3.45
C LEU A 69 -1.16 -2.92 4.68
N LYS A 70 -2.17 -3.78 4.55
CA LYS A 70 -2.56 -4.72 5.62
C LYS A 70 -1.40 -5.66 6.01
N ILE A 71 -0.61 -6.12 5.04
CA ILE A 71 0.59 -6.94 5.30
C ILE A 71 1.58 -6.16 6.16
N ILE A 72 1.74 -4.86 5.86
CA ILE A 72 2.62 -3.97 6.60
C ILE A 72 2.09 -3.68 8.00
N LYS A 73 0.79 -3.46 8.17
CA LYS A 73 0.19 -3.28 9.51
C LYS A 73 0.36 -4.53 10.37
N LEU A 74 0.22 -5.73 9.80
CA LEU A 74 0.47 -6.97 10.55
C LEU A 74 1.92 -7.08 11.00
N TYR A 75 2.88 -6.63 10.19
CA TYR A 75 4.27 -6.51 10.62
C TYR A 75 4.43 -5.48 11.76
N GLN A 76 3.89 -4.28 11.59
CA GLN A 76 3.94 -3.21 12.60
C GLN A 76 3.31 -3.63 13.94
N ASN A 77 2.28 -4.46 13.89
CA ASN A 77 1.59 -5.00 15.07
C ASN A 77 2.23 -6.28 15.62
N ASN A 78 3.41 -6.66 15.14
CA ASN A 78 4.14 -7.87 15.55
C ASN A 78 3.34 -9.17 15.34
N ARG A 79 2.42 -9.20 14.37
CA ARG A 79 1.64 -10.39 13.98
C ARG A 79 2.40 -11.24 12.97
N PHE A 80 3.13 -10.58 12.07
CA PHE A 80 4.04 -11.22 11.13
C PHE A 80 5.49 -10.85 11.43
N SER A 81 6.38 -11.80 11.15
CA SER A 81 7.81 -11.51 11.05
C SER A 81 8.13 -10.75 9.76
N LYS A 82 9.30 -10.12 9.70
CA LYS A 82 9.79 -9.47 8.47
C LYS A 82 9.78 -10.42 7.27
N ASP A 83 10.31 -11.64 7.44
CA ASP A 83 10.42 -12.63 6.37
C ASP A 83 9.04 -13.12 5.90
N GLU A 84 8.11 -13.31 6.84
CA GLU A 84 6.72 -13.66 6.53
C GLU A 84 6.03 -12.54 5.74
N SER A 85 6.15 -11.28 6.19
CA SER A 85 5.59 -10.14 5.48
C SER A 85 6.20 -9.95 4.10
N MET A 86 7.51 -10.14 3.95
CA MET A 86 8.18 -10.07 2.65
C MET A 86 7.68 -11.15 1.71
N THR A 87 7.54 -12.38 2.19
CA THR A 87 6.99 -13.50 1.39
C THR A 87 5.57 -13.17 0.91
N LYS A 88 4.70 -12.69 1.81
CA LYS A 88 3.32 -12.31 1.45
C LYS A 88 3.27 -11.14 0.47
N LEU A 89 4.16 -10.18 0.61
CA LEU A 89 4.25 -9.05 -0.29
C LEU A 89 4.61 -9.48 -1.71
N ILE A 90 5.59 -10.39 -1.85
CA ILE A 90 6.01 -10.95 -3.15
C ILE A 90 4.89 -11.78 -3.79
N GLU A 91 4.17 -12.59 -3.00
CA GLU A 91 3.02 -13.36 -3.49
C GLU A 91 1.94 -12.44 -4.09
N VAL A 92 1.60 -11.35 -3.39
CA VAL A 92 0.60 -10.37 -3.85
C VAL A 92 1.11 -9.58 -5.06
N GLU A 93 2.38 -9.18 -5.06
CA GLU A 93 3.01 -8.49 -6.19
C GLU A 93 2.97 -9.35 -7.45
N GLY A 94 3.27 -10.65 -7.36
CA GLY A 94 3.17 -11.57 -8.49
C GLY A 94 1.74 -11.67 -9.03
N ILE A 95 0.74 -11.74 -8.15
CA ILE A 95 -0.67 -11.77 -8.58
C ILE A 95 -1.06 -10.48 -9.31
N ILE A 96 -0.49 -9.33 -8.98
CA ILE A 96 -0.91 -8.04 -9.55
C ILE A 96 -0.10 -7.70 -10.80
N MET A 97 1.22 -7.81 -10.71
CA MET A 97 2.15 -7.28 -11.71
C MET A 97 2.43 -8.26 -12.85
N GLU A 98 2.20 -9.56 -12.67
CA GLU A 98 2.49 -10.58 -13.70
C GLU A 98 1.27 -10.98 -14.53
N GLN A 99 0.15 -10.27 -14.39
CA GLN A 99 -1.09 -10.59 -15.10
C GLN A 99 -1.00 -10.21 -16.57
N GLU A 100 -1.47 -11.11 -17.43
CA GLU A 100 -1.74 -10.76 -18.82
C GLU A 100 -2.97 -9.84 -18.86
N VAL A 101 -2.79 -8.65 -19.41
CA VAL A 101 -3.86 -7.68 -19.62
C VAL A 101 -4.19 -7.67 -21.10
N ASP A 102 -5.47 -7.76 -21.43
CA ASP A 102 -5.95 -7.70 -22.79
C ASP A 102 -5.55 -6.37 -23.47
N GLU A 103 -5.34 -6.41 -24.78
CA GLU A 103 -4.83 -5.27 -25.57
C GLU A 103 -5.73 -4.02 -25.46
N ASP A 104 -7.04 -4.20 -25.26
CA ASP A 104 -8.02 -3.13 -25.08
C ASP A 104 -7.95 -2.47 -23.69
N MET A 105 -7.42 -3.17 -22.69
CA MET A 105 -7.30 -2.68 -21.31
C MET A 105 -5.90 -2.16 -20.98
N ILE A 106 -4.90 -2.45 -21.83
CA ILE A 106 -3.49 -2.17 -21.52
C ILE A 106 -3.22 -0.67 -21.32
N GLU A 107 -3.87 0.20 -22.10
CA GLU A 107 -3.70 1.65 -22.00
C GLU A 107 -4.20 2.21 -20.66
N LEU A 108 -5.16 1.52 -20.00
CA LEU A 108 -5.70 1.90 -18.70
C LEU A 108 -4.89 1.29 -17.55
N ILE A 109 -4.49 0.02 -17.69
CA ILE A 109 -3.85 -0.73 -16.61
C ILE A 109 -2.35 -0.46 -16.52
N ALA A 110 -1.65 -0.23 -17.65
CA ALA A 110 -0.20 -0.01 -17.63
C ALA A 110 0.21 1.24 -16.81
N PRO A 111 -0.48 2.39 -16.90
CA PRO A 111 -0.22 3.54 -16.02
C PRO A 111 -0.42 3.20 -14.54
N MET A 112 -1.49 2.46 -14.21
CA MET A 112 -1.73 2.02 -12.83
C MET A 112 -0.60 1.09 -12.34
N HIS A 113 -0.19 0.09 -13.13
CA HIS A 113 0.97 -0.77 -12.81
C HIS A 113 2.23 0.03 -12.57
N PHE A 114 2.48 1.05 -13.39
CA PHE A 114 3.63 1.93 -13.25
C PHE A 114 3.61 2.69 -11.92
N GLN A 115 2.45 3.15 -11.45
CA GLN A 115 2.30 3.73 -10.12
C GLN A 115 2.54 2.69 -9.02
N LEU A 116 1.99 1.48 -9.16
CA LEU A 116 2.11 0.40 -8.17
C LEU A 116 3.56 -0.06 -7.92
N LEU A 117 4.49 0.20 -8.85
CA LEU A 117 5.93 0.01 -8.60
C LEU A 117 6.38 0.71 -7.30
N VAL A 118 5.88 1.92 -7.07
CA VAL A 118 6.23 2.71 -5.88
C VAL A 118 5.61 2.10 -4.62
N LEU A 119 4.38 1.59 -4.69
CA LEU A 119 3.73 0.91 -3.56
C LEU A 119 4.57 -0.27 -3.09
N PHE A 120 4.92 -1.18 -4.01
CA PHE A 120 5.70 -2.37 -3.67
C PHE A 120 7.12 -2.03 -3.24
N ALA A 121 7.79 -1.11 -3.95
CA ALA A 121 9.14 -0.67 -3.58
C ALA A 121 9.16 -0.02 -2.18
N SER A 122 8.18 0.82 -1.87
CA SER A 122 8.05 1.48 -0.55
C SER A 122 7.80 0.46 0.56
N ALA A 123 6.89 -0.50 0.34
CA ALA A 123 6.58 -1.55 1.29
C ALA A 123 7.80 -2.45 1.58
N LYS A 124 8.52 -2.88 0.53
CA LYS A 124 9.78 -3.63 0.66
C LYS A 124 10.83 -2.84 1.43
N LYS A 125 11.04 -1.57 1.03
CA LYS A 125 12.01 -0.67 1.67
C LYS A 125 11.70 -0.45 3.15
N PHE A 126 10.42 -0.30 3.51
CA PHE A 126 10.00 -0.19 4.90
C PHE A 126 10.32 -1.45 5.71
N LEU A 127 10.01 -2.64 5.19
CA LEU A 127 10.34 -3.92 5.83
C LEU A 127 11.86 -4.13 5.96
N GLU A 128 12.62 -3.71 4.96
CA GLU A 128 14.08 -3.78 4.96
C GLU A 128 14.70 -2.85 6.01
N GLY A 129 14.14 -1.65 6.14
CA GLY A 129 14.68 -0.56 6.95
C GLY A 129 15.78 0.22 6.23
N GLY A 130 16.34 1.22 6.90
CA GLY A 130 17.51 1.98 6.39
C GLY A 130 17.21 2.95 5.24
N PHE A 131 15.95 3.38 5.09
CA PHE A 131 15.56 4.42 4.14
C PHE A 131 15.97 5.82 4.61
N GLU A 132 16.22 6.72 3.64
CA GLU A 132 16.48 8.14 3.93
C GLU A 132 15.23 8.81 4.50
N GLU A 133 15.38 9.70 5.49
CA GLU A 133 14.24 10.19 6.28
C GLU A 133 13.83 11.65 6.03
N ASP A 134 14.65 12.42 5.32
CA ASP A 134 14.37 13.82 4.99
C ASP A 134 13.55 13.90 3.69
N ILE A 135 12.23 13.79 3.84
CA ILE A 135 11.26 13.88 2.73
C ILE A 135 11.49 15.12 1.87
N LYS A 136 11.84 16.27 2.46
CA LYS A 136 12.03 17.51 1.69
C LYS A 136 13.27 17.40 0.79
N ALA A 137 14.36 16.85 1.32
CA ALA A 137 15.57 16.59 0.54
C ALA A 137 15.29 15.55 -0.56
N LEU A 138 14.56 14.49 -0.25
CA LEU A 138 14.18 13.45 -1.21
C LEU A 138 13.31 13.98 -2.34
N VAL A 139 12.28 14.79 -2.06
CA VAL A 139 11.45 15.40 -3.11
C VAL A 139 12.31 16.30 -4.02
N LYS A 140 13.24 17.06 -3.45
CA LYS A 140 14.16 17.89 -4.24
C LYS A 140 15.10 17.03 -5.10
N LYS A 141 15.58 15.91 -4.55
CA LYS A 141 16.43 14.95 -5.27
C LYS A 141 15.67 14.32 -6.43
N GLY A 142 14.48 13.79 -6.18
CA GLY A 142 13.61 13.17 -7.20
C GLY A 142 13.35 14.09 -8.39
N ARG A 143 12.99 15.34 -8.12
CA ARG A 143 12.78 16.37 -9.17
C ARG A 143 14.03 16.79 -9.94
N GLY A 144 15.21 16.45 -9.43
CA GLY A 144 16.48 16.73 -10.10
C GLY A 144 17.02 15.55 -10.91
N ILE A 145 16.36 14.40 -10.86
CA ILE A 145 16.73 13.20 -11.63
C ILE A 145 16.05 13.28 -13.01
N ASP A 146 16.74 12.79 -14.03
CA ASP A 146 16.20 12.64 -15.38
C ASP A 146 15.03 11.66 -15.37
N GLU A 147 13.92 11.99 -16.05
CA GLU A 147 12.72 11.14 -16.10
C GLU A 147 12.98 9.78 -16.75
N GLU A 148 13.98 9.69 -17.63
CA GLU A 148 14.42 8.42 -18.23
C GLU A 148 15.16 7.52 -17.23
N ASN A 149 15.66 8.06 -16.11
CA ASN A 149 16.32 7.29 -15.04
C ASN A 149 15.29 6.81 -14.00
N THR A 150 14.37 5.98 -14.48
CA THR A 150 13.25 5.45 -13.70
C THR A 150 13.71 4.65 -12.47
N GLU A 151 14.85 3.96 -12.53
CA GLU A 151 15.38 3.19 -11.40
C GLU A 151 15.81 4.10 -10.23
N GLU A 152 16.56 5.18 -10.52
CA GLU A 152 16.97 6.13 -9.48
C GLU A 152 15.77 6.91 -8.93
N LEU A 153 14.82 7.29 -9.80
CA LEU A 153 13.57 7.88 -9.36
C LEU A 153 12.83 6.93 -8.40
N LEU A 154 12.78 5.63 -8.72
CA LEU A 154 11.98 4.66 -7.97
C LEU A 154 12.59 4.46 -6.59
N ALA A 155 13.92 4.42 -6.51
CA ALA A 155 14.63 4.35 -5.24
C ALA A 155 14.30 5.56 -4.34
N VAL A 156 14.27 6.78 -4.89
CA VAL A 156 13.92 7.99 -4.15
C VAL A 156 12.45 7.99 -3.73
N ALA A 157 11.54 7.63 -4.64
CA ALA A 157 10.11 7.52 -4.34
C ALA A 157 9.84 6.47 -3.25
N ALA A 158 10.54 5.33 -3.30
CA ALA A 158 10.43 4.27 -2.30
C ALA A 158 10.91 4.72 -0.91
N ASP A 159 11.97 5.54 -0.82
CA ASP A 159 12.38 6.13 0.46
C ASP A 159 11.27 7.04 1.02
N ILE A 160 10.64 7.86 0.18
CA ILE A 160 9.54 8.74 0.60
C ILE A 160 8.32 7.90 1.05
N GLY A 161 7.90 6.92 0.25
CA GLY A 161 6.76 6.06 0.60
C GLY A 161 7.02 5.23 1.86
N ALA A 162 8.25 4.76 2.09
CA ALA A 162 8.62 4.09 3.34
C ALA A 162 8.49 5.03 4.56
N ASN A 163 8.80 6.32 4.42
CA ASN A 163 8.54 7.29 5.48
C ASN A 163 7.05 7.48 5.75
N VAL A 164 6.21 7.48 4.71
CA VAL A 164 4.74 7.59 4.84
C VAL A 164 4.17 6.38 5.56
N ILE A 165 4.60 5.18 5.15
CA ILE A 165 4.25 3.92 5.83
C ILE A 165 4.69 3.96 7.31
N ASN A 166 5.83 4.61 7.61
CA ASN A 166 6.32 4.82 8.97
C ASN A 166 5.63 5.99 9.71
N GLY A 167 4.53 6.51 9.18
CA GLY A 167 3.67 7.50 9.85
C GLY A 167 4.08 8.96 9.68
N LYS A 168 5.04 9.28 8.79
CA LYS A 168 5.31 10.68 8.43
C LYS A 168 4.28 11.19 7.45
N SER A 169 3.90 12.45 7.58
CA SER A 169 3.00 13.10 6.62
C SER A 169 3.72 13.45 5.31
N CYS A 170 3.19 12.93 4.21
CA CYS A 170 3.47 13.26 2.81
C CYS A 170 2.23 12.84 2.00
N CYS A 171 1.98 13.29 0.77
CA CYS A 171 2.73 14.17 -0.12
C CYS A 171 1.91 15.34 -0.71
N GLY A 172 0.68 15.58 -0.25
CA GLY A 172 -0.22 16.59 -0.82
C GLY A 172 0.36 18.00 -0.92
N ARG A 173 1.28 18.40 -0.03
CA ARG A 173 1.97 19.70 -0.13
C ARG A 173 3.02 19.79 -1.25
N TYR A 174 3.42 18.65 -1.79
CA TYR A 174 4.46 18.52 -2.81
C TYR A 174 3.89 18.21 -4.18
N ILE A 175 2.71 17.60 -4.26
CA ILE A 175 2.02 17.36 -5.53
C ILE A 175 1.78 18.71 -6.21
N LYS A 176 2.14 18.80 -7.50
CA LYS A 176 1.90 20.01 -8.28
C LYS A 176 0.45 20.05 -8.71
N ASP A 177 -0.15 21.23 -8.63
CA ASP A 177 -1.41 21.55 -9.30
C ASP A 177 -1.06 22.17 -10.66
N SER A 178 -0.63 21.33 -11.61
CA SER A 178 -0.19 21.76 -12.95
C SER A 178 -0.39 20.67 -13.98
N GLU A 179 -0.73 21.06 -15.22
CA GLU A 179 -0.84 20.13 -16.36
C GLU A 179 0.51 19.49 -16.75
N ASP A 180 1.65 20.12 -16.41
CA ASP A 180 3.00 19.61 -16.67
C ASP A 180 3.52 18.73 -15.50
N MET A 181 2.82 17.63 -15.21
CA MET A 181 3.32 16.61 -14.28
C MET A 181 4.32 15.69 -14.96
N GLY A 182 5.46 15.49 -14.30
CA GLY A 182 6.45 14.49 -14.70
C GLY A 182 6.25 13.16 -13.97
N VAL A 183 6.97 12.13 -14.40
CA VAL A 183 6.96 10.77 -13.79
C VAL A 183 7.05 10.80 -12.26
N PHE A 184 7.95 11.62 -11.72
CA PHE A 184 8.12 11.70 -10.27
C PHE A 184 6.92 12.31 -9.55
N ASP A 185 6.20 13.26 -10.17
CA ASP A 185 5.00 13.86 -9.59
C ASP A 185 3.83 12.85 -9.57
N GLU A 186 3.69 12.00 -10.60
CA GLU A 186 2.73 10.86 -10.60
C GLU A 186 3.00 9.88 -9.46
N TRP A 187 4.27 9.62 -9.16
CA TRP A 187 4.66 8.77 -8.04
C TRP A 187 4.42 9.42 -6.68
N LEU A 188 4.52 10.74 -6.58
CA LEU A 188 4.08 11.45 -5.36
C LEU A 188 2.57 11.34 -5.15
N ILE A 189 1.77 11.30 -6.23
CA ILE A 189 0.33 11.03 -6.15
C ILE A 189 0.09 9.63 -5.59
N GLN A 190 0.78 8.62 -6.11
CA GLN A 190 0.67 7.25 -5.55
C GLN A 190 1.05 7.19 -4.07
N ILE A 191 2.07 7.94 -3.65
CA ILE A 191 2.48 7.99 -2.23
C ILE A 191 1.40 8.68 -1.37
N GLU A 192 0.65 9.64 -1.90
CA GLU A 192 -0.54 10.16 -1.22
C GLU A 192 -1.62 9.09 -1.09
N THR A 193 -1.87 8.29 -2.13
CA THR A 193 -2.78 7.14 -2.04
C THR A 193 -2.36 6.15 -0.95
N ILE A 194 -1.05 5.91 -0.79
CA ILE A 194 -0.50 5.12 0.32
C ILE A 194 -0.82 5.78 1.68
N ASN A 195 -0.63 7.10 1.79
CA ASN A 195 -0.92 7.86 3.01
C ASN A 195 -2.40 7.76 3.41
N GLU A 196 -3.31 7.95 2.45
CA GLU A 196 -4.75 7.82 2.64
C GLU A 196 -5.12 6.40 3.09
N ALA A 197 -4.61 5.38 2.40
CA ALA A 197 -4.85 3.98 2.72
C ALA A 197 -4.34 3.61 4.12
N MET A 198 -3.13 4.05 4.51
CA MET A 198 -2.62 3.90 5.88
C MET A 198 -3.55 4.55 6.92
N GLY A 199 -4.14 5.71 6.58
CA GLY A 199 -5.14 6.38 7.40
C GLY A 199 -6.37 5.51 7.68
N THR A 200 -6.86 4.79 6.67
CA THR A 200 -8.00 3.85 6.81
C THR A 200 -7.66 2.63 7.66
N LEU A 201 -6.39 2.25 7.71
CA LEU A 201 -5.89 1.07 8.42
C LEU A 201 -5.40 1.38 9.84
N LYS A 202 -5.67 2.58 10.39
CA LYS A 202 -5.13 3.03 11.66
C LYS A 202 -5.27 1.99 12.78
N ASN A 203 -6.46 1.43 12.97
CA ASN A 203 -6.76 0.46 14.04
C ASN A 203 -6.79 -1.00 13.56
N PHE A 204 -6.26 -1.29 12.37
CA PHE A 204 -6.30 -2.63 11.81
C PHE A 204 -5.45 -3.60 12.64
N ASP A 205 -6.08 -4.65 13.17
CA ASP A 205 -5.50 -5.77 13.94
C ASP A 205 -4.55 -5.36 15.09
N GLU A 206 -4.83 -4.23 15.76
CA GLU A 206 -4.01 -3.74 16.87
C GLU A 206 -4.23 -4.53 18.18
N GLU A 207 -5.40 -5.13 18.35
CA GLU A 207 -5.77 -5.95 19.51
C GLU A 207 -6.21 -7.34 19.04
N ALA A 208 -5.76 -8.39 19.74
CA ALA A 208 -6.15 -9.76 19.42
C ALA A 208 -7.60 -9.98 19.90
N GLY A 209 -8.57 -9.63 19.06
CA GLY A 209 -9.98 -9.96 19.22
C GLY A 209 -10.61 -9.63 20.57
N GLU A 210 -11.12 -8.42 20.75
CA GLU A 210 -12.35 -8.26 21.52
C GLU A 210 -13.52 -8.13 20.52
N VAL A 211 -14.17 -9.26 20.28
CA VAL A 211 -15.51 -9.27 19.69
C VAL A 211 -16.41 -8.55 20.70
N SER A 212 -16.85 -7.34 20.36
CA SER A 212 -17.97 -6.69 21.06
C SER A 212 -19.29 -7.31 20.60
#